data_AF-A0A3E0KAM1-F1
#
_entry.id   AF-A0A3E0KAM1-F1
#
_cell.length_a   1.000
_cell.length_b   1.000
_cell.length_c   1.000
_cell.angle_alpha   90.00
_cell.angle_beta   90.00
_cell.angle_gamma   90.00
#
_symmetry.space_group_name_H-M   'P 1'
#
loop_
_entity.id
_entity.type
_entity.pdbx_description
1 polymer ?
#
loop_
_entity_poly.entity_id
_entity_poly.type
_entity_poly.pdbx_seq_one_letter_code
_entity_poly.pdbx_strand_id
1 'polypeptide(L)'
;MIQISGAVSERHSVVVDQEGRIFLPKAGVLEISGLTFDEARALIQRKLFEFYVGVDITVSLGRLRTIQVWVLGEVLHPGQYTIGGLANVMHALAAAGGIVESGSLRNVRVVRAGQVIAVVDLYEFLITGTLGANVRLQDGDVISVPVVGPQAGVAGEVRRPGLYELAQGETLADLIEYAGGFTAQADVRFIRLERISEDGQRTLRDIALPDRDALTRGEVTIALQDGDLVLVYGADDLMHIPQVRIAGLVRNPGASELTKGMRFSD
;
A
#
# COMPACT_ATOMS: atom_id res chain seq x y z
N MET A 1 30.02 12.14 -16.94
CA MET A 1 30.99 12.43 -18.00
C MET A 1 32.28 12.91 -17.36
N ILE A 2 33.42 12.45 -17.85
CA ILE A 2 34.75 12.85 -17.38
C ILE A 2 35.48 13.47 -18.57
N GLN A 3 35.95 14.70 -18.41
CA GLN A 3 36.73 15.41 -19.41
C GLN A 3 38.10 15.71 -18.82
N ILE A 4 39.14 15.32 -19.56
CA ILE A 4 40.54 15.57 -19.23
C ILE A 4 41.06 16.52 -20.31
N SER A 5 41.62 17.65 -19.90
CA SER A 5 42.17 18.68 -20.78
C SER A 5 43.55 19.13 -20.29
N GLY A 6 44.39 19.65 -21.19
CA GLY A 6 45.76 20.09 -20.88
C GLY A 6 46.77 19.34 -21.75
N ALA A 7 47.79 18.73 -21.13
CA ALA A 7 48.81 17.94 -21.83
C ALA A 7 48.24 16.77 -22.64
N VAL A 8 47.07 16.27 -22.27
CA VAL A 8 46.29 15.26 -22.97
C VAL A 8 44.82 15.71 -23.01
N SER A 9 44.14 15.43 -24.12
CA SER A 9 42.71 15.74 -24.29
C SER A 9 41.91 14.46 -24.50
N GLU A 10 41.17 14.04 -23.48
CA GLU A 10 40.35 12.83 -23.49
C GLU A 10 38.95 13.11 -22.93
N ARG A 11 37.94 12.43 -23.47
CA ARG A 11 36.56 12.49 -22.96
C ARG A 11 36.01 11.08 -22.78
N HIS A 12 35.56 10.77 -21.58
CA HIS A 12 35.03 9.48 -21.19
C HIS A 12 33.59 9.60 -20.69
N SER A 13 32.71 8.75 -21.21
CA SER A 13 31.35 8.57 -20.67
C SER A 13 31.32 7.28 -19.87
N VAL A 14 31.26 7.42 -18.55
CA VAL A 14 31.28 6.29 -17.61
C VAL A 14 29.88 6.13 -17.01
N VAL A 15 29.42 4.89 -16.94
CA VAL A 15 28.11 4.51 -16.39
C VAL A 15 28.32 3.88 -15.04
N VAL A 16 27.46 4.21 -14.08
CA VAL A 16 27.42 3.56 -12.77
C VAL A 16 26.68 2.22 -12.93
N ASP A 17 27.33 1.13 -12.57
CA ASP A 17 26.74 -0.21 -12.61
C ASP A 17 25.72 -0.42 -11.47
N GLN A 18 25.14 -1.62 -11.40
CA GLN A 18 24.10 -1.95 -10.42
C GLN A 18 24.65 -2.02 -8.99
N GLU A 19 25.95 -2.25 -8.83
CA GLU A 19 26.65 -2.29 -7.55
C GLU A 19 27.17 -0.90 -7.13
N GLY A 20 26.87 0.15 -7.91
CA GLY A 20 27.32 1.51 -7.60
C GLY A 20 28.80 1.75 -7.91
N ARG A 21 29.38 1.00 -8.84
CA ARG A 21 30.77 1.13 -9.28
C ARG A 21 30.87 1.77 -10.65
N ILE A 22 32.04 2.31 -10.94
CA ILE A 22 32.38 2.88 -12.25
C ILE A 22 33.73 2.32 -12.72
N PHE A 23 33.87 2.15 -14.03
CA PHE A 23 35.15 1.77 -14.64
C PHE A 23 35.84 3.00 -15.22
N LEU A 24 37.02 3.32 -14.68
CA LEU A 24 37.87 4.42 -15.14
C LEU A 24 39.00 3.88 -16.03
N PRO A 25 39.21 4.44 -17.24
CA PRO A 25 40.38 4.12 -18.06
C PRO A 25 41.67 4.36 -17.28
N LYS A 26 42.61 3.41 -17.32
CA LYS A 26 43.89 3.38 -16.56
C LYS A 26 43.77 3.20 -15.04
N ALA A 27 42.71 3.71 -14.42
CA ALA A 27 42.50 3.67 -12.96
C ALA A 27 41.70 2.45 -12.46
N GLY A 28 41.04 1.70 -13.35
CA GLY A 28 40.29 0.48 -13.00
C GLY A 28 38.91 0.75 -12.41
N VAL A 29 38.38 -0.22 -11.68
CA VAL A 29 37.05 -0.13 -11.04
C VAL A 29 37.13 0.71 -9.77
N LEU A 30 36.19 1.63 -9.60
CA LEU A 30 36.07 2.49 -8.44
C LEU A 30 34.64 2.42 -7.91
N GLU A 31 34.50 2.20 -6.60
CA GLU A 31 33.21 2.19 -5.92
C GLU A 31 32.80 3.61 -5.54
N ILE A 32 31.58 3.99 -5.88
CA ILE A 32 31.01 5.32 -5.62
C ILE A 32 29.63 5.25 -4.97
N SER A 33 29.22 4.06 -4.54
CA SER A 33 27.98 3.80 -3.82
C SER A 33 27.97 4.59 -2.49
N GLY A 34 26.83 5.18 -2.14
CA GLY A 34 26.67 5.95 -0.90
C GLY A 34 27.36 7.33 -0.86
N LEU A 35 28.14 7.69 -1.88
CA LEU A 35 28.77 9.00 -1.97
C LEU A 35 27.81 10.03 -2.58
N THR A 36 27.91 11.27 -2.09
CA THR A 36 27.37 12.43 -2.79
C THR A 36 28.13 12.67 -4.09
N PHE A 37 27.53 13.43 -5.01
CA PHE A 37 28.19 13.75 -6.28
C PHE A 37 29.54 14.48 -6.08
N ASP A 38 29.63 15.36 -5.08
CA ASP A 38 30.86 16.09 -4.78
C ASP A 38 31.97 15.17 -4.24
N GLU A 39 31.62 14.24 -3.34
CA GLU A 39 32.54 13.23 -2.83
C GLU A 39 33.02 12.29 -3.94
N ALA A 40 32.09 11.80 -4.77
CA ALA A 40 32.42 10.96 -5.92
C ALA A 40 33.33 11.69 -6.91
N ARG A 41 33.05 12.96 -7.21
CA ARG A 41 33.89 13.81 -8.07
C ARG A 41 35.31 13.93 -7.52
N ALA A 42 35.46 14.25 -6.24
CA ALA A 42 36.77 14.39 -5.61
C ALA A 42 37.55 13.07 -5.62
N LEU A 43 36.87 11.94 -5.35
CA LEU A 43 37.46 10.61 -5.39
C LEU A 43 37.96 10.24 -6.80
N ILE A 44 37.13 10.48 -7.83
CA ILE A 44 37.48 10.24 -9.23
C ILE A 44 38.68 11.09 -9.65
N GLN A 45 38.66 12.39 -9.33
CA GLN A 45 39.77 13.30 -9.65
C GLN A 45 41.08 12.84 -9.01
N ARG A 46 41.06 12.55 -7.70
CA ARG A 46 42.23 12.04 -6.97
C ARG A 46 42.78 10.78 -7.61
N LYS A 47 41.92 9.83 -7.98
CA LYS A 47 42.34 8.57 -8.58
C LYS A 47 42.94 8.76 -9.97
N LEU A 48 42.41 9.67 -10.78
CA LEU A 48 42.93 9.94 -12.12
C LEU A 48 44.22 10.76 -12.11
N PHE A 49 44.44 11.63 -11.11
CA PHE A 49 45.70 12.35 -10.96
C PHE A 49 46.92 11.44 -10.70
N GLU A 50 46.70 10.19 -10.25
CA GLU A 50 47.77 9.18 -10.16
C GLU A 50 48.31 8.78 -11.56
N PHE A 51 47.52 8.99 -12.62
CA PHE A 51 47.83 8.54 -13.99
C PHE A 51 48.02 9.68 -14.99
N TYR A 52 47.56 10.89 -14.66
CA TYR A 52 47.66 12.06 -15.54
C TYR A 52 48.31 13.23 -14.79
N VAL A 53 49.40 13.77 -15.35
CA VAL A 53 50.16 14.89 -14.80
C VAL A 53 49.95 16.13 -15.66
N GLY A 54 49.76 17.29 -15.04
CA GLY A 54 49.61 18.58 -15.76
C GLY A 54 48.33 18.67 -16.59
N VAL A 55 47.24 18.08 -16.09
CA VAL A 55 45.91 18.13 -16.72
C VAL A 55 44.87 18.71 -15.78
N ASP A 56 43.82 19.29 -16.35
CA ASP A 56 42.59 19.65 -15.68
C ASP A 56 41.54 18.55 -15.89
N ILE A 57 40.96 18.05 -14.80
CA ILE A 57 39.97 16.97 -14.82
C ILE A 57 38.62 17.52 -14.36
N THR A 58 37.65 17.53 -15.27
CA THR A 58 36.27 17.93 -14.98
C THR A 58 35.38 16.69 -14.96
N VAL A 59 34.66 16.50 -13.85
CA VAL A 59 33.63 15.46 -13.71
C VAL A 59 32.28 16.13 -13.65
N SER A 60 31.37 15.73 -14.53
CA SER A 60 29.98 16.19 -14.57
C SER A 60 29.02 15.01 -14.56
N LEU A 61 27.81 15.22 -14.04
CA LEU A 61 26.76 14.20 -14.14
C LEU A 61 26.33 14.04 -15.61
N GLY A 62 26.23 12.80 -16.08
CA GLY A 62 25.64 12.51 -17.38
C GLY A 62 24.12 12.66 -17.36
N ARG A 63 23.47 12.41 -18.50
CA ARG A 63 22.01 12.23 -18.54
C ARG A 63 21.65 11.01 -17.68
N LEU A 64 20.68 11.16 -16.79
CA LEU A 64 20.09 10.03 -16.11
C LEU A 64 19.49 9.09 -17.17
N ARG A 65 19.81 7.79 -17.07
CA ARG A 65 19.18 6.79 -17.94
C ARG A 65 17.68 6.85 -17.67
N THR A 66 16.87 6.96 -18.71
CA THR A 66 15.41 6.86 -18.62
C THR A 66 14.92 5.57 -19.24
N ILE A 67 13.73 5.17 -18.87
CA ILE A 67 12.96 4.08 -19.47
C ILE A 67 11.56 4.59 -19.82
N GLN A 68 10.96 3.99 -20.84
CA GLN A 68 9.58 4.21 -21.22
C GLN A 68 8.74 3.05 -20.73
N VAL A 69 7.68 3.33 -19.98
CA VAL A 69 6.73 2.34 -19.47
C VAL A 69 5.30 2.75 -19.79
N TRP A 70 4.39 1.80 -19.80
CA TRP A 70 2.96 2.05 -19.96
C TRP A 70 2.26 1.89 -18.61
N VAL A 71 1.35 2.79 -18.28
CA VAL A 71 0.47 2.66 -17.11
C VAL A 71 -0.97 2.65 -17.62
N LEU A 72 -1.68 1.56 -17.38
CA LEU A 72 -3.01 1.28 -17.94
C LEU A 72 -3.99 0.85 -16.85
N GLY A 73 -5.29 0.99 -17.13
CA GLY A 73 -6.37 0.55 -16.26
C GLY A 73 -6.86 1.67 -15.34
N GLU A 74 -7.21 1.31 -14.11
CA GLU A 74 -7.84 2.18 -13.11
C GLU A 74 -6.84 3.13 -12.44
N VAL A 75 -6.28 4.03 -13.23
CA VAL A 75 -5.40 5.14 -12.79
C VAL A 75 -5.97 6.47 -13.26
N LEU A 76 -5.55 7.56 -12.62
CA LEU A 76 -6.09 8.89 -12.92
C LEU A 76 -5.79 9.33 -14.37
N HIS A 77 -4.55 9.08 -14.84
CA HIS A 77 -4.13 9.40 -16.19
C HIS A 77 -3.44 8.17 -16.85
N PRO A 78 -4.19 7.30 -17.53
CA PRO A 78 -3.58 6.19 -18.27
C PRO A 78 -2.72 6.71 -19.44
N GLY A 79 -1.59 6.05 -19.71
CA GLY A 79 -0.73 6.43 -20.83
C GLY A 79 0.71 5.95 -20.73
N GLN A 80 1.55 6.51 -21.59
CA GLN A 80 2.98 6.21 -21.62
C GLN A 80 3.77 7.24 -20.81
N TYR A 81 4.71 6.76 -20.00
CA TYR A 81 5.51 7.56 -19.10
C TYR A 81 7.01 7.34 -19.32
N THR A 82 7.78 8.42 -19.29
CA THR A 82 9.25 8.37 -19.26
C THR A 82 9.72 8.63 -17.85
N ILE A 83 10.32 7.62 -17.22
CA ILE A 83 10.76 7.65 -15.82
C ILE A 83 12.24 7.29 -15.70
N GLY A 84 12.85 7.55 -14.54
CA GLY A 84 14.25 7.21 -14.29
C GLY A 84 14.51 5.70 -14.41
N GLY A 85 15.69 5.29 -14.88
CA GLY A 85 16.04 3.88 -15.09
C GLY A 85 16.24 3.06 -13.80
N LEU A 86 16.11 3.72 -12.64
CA LEU A 86 16.07 3.11 -11.30
C LEU A 86 14.64 3.10 -10.73
N ALA A 87 13.65 3.53 -11.51
CA ALA A 87 12.27 3.65 -11.07
C ALA A 87 11.60 2.28 -10.85
N ASN A 88 10.56 2.32 -10.02
CA ASN A 88 9.71 1.19 -9.66
C ASN A 88 8.24 1.52 -9.94
N VAL A 89 7.35 0.57 -9.62
CA VAL A 89 5.89 0.71 -9.81
C VAL A 89 5.34 1.98 -9.15
N MET A 90 5.79 2.33 -7.95
CA MET A 90 5.32 3.54 -7.25
C MET A 90 5.62 4.82 -8.02
N HIS A 91 6.81 4.93 -8.62
CA HIS A 91 7.15 6.10 -9.45
C HIS A 91 6.23 6.19 -10.67
N ALA A 92 5.89 5.06 -11.29
CA ALA A 92 4.99 5.01 -12.44
C ALA A 92 3.55 5.38 -12.06
N LEU A 93 3.03 4.82 -10.96
CA LEU A 93 1.69 5.16 -10.45
C LEU A 93 1.59 6.62 -10.01
N ALA A 94 2.62 7.15 -9.33
CA ALA A 94 2.67 8.56 -8.96
C ALA A 94 2.69 9.47 -10.20
N ALA A 95 3.45 9.11 -11.23
CA ALA A 95 3.46 9.85 -12.50
C ALA A 95 2.10 9.81 -13.20
N ALA A 96 1.35 8.70 -13.07
CA ALA A 96 -0.02 8.57 -13.57
C ALA A 96 -1.07 9.29 -12.73
N GLY A 97 -0.69 9.95 -11.63
CA GLY A 97 -1.60 10.65 -10.72
C GLY A 97 -2.27 9.75 -9.68
N GLY A 98 -1.78 8.52 -9.50
CA GLY A 98 -2.30 7.55 -8.55
C GLY A 98 -3.38 6.63 -9.13
N ILE A 99 -3.82 5.70 -8.29
CA ILE A 99 -4.92 4.76 -8.56
C ILE A 99 -6.24 5.45 -8.18
N VAL A 100 -7.27 5.31 -9.01
CA VAL A 100 -8.61 5.85 -8.71
C VAL A 100 -9.40 4.89 -7.81
N GLU A 101 -10.51 5.34 -7.22
CA GLU A 101 -11.28 4.55 -6.25
C GLU A 101 -11.77 3.19 -6.78
N SER A 102 -12.04 3.09 -8.09
CA SER A 102 -12.44 1.85 -8.76
C SER A 102 -11.28 0.88 -9.01
N GLY A 103 -10.04 1.28 -8.73
CA GLY A 103 -8.84 0.50 -9.00
C GLY A 103 -8.36 -0.35 -7.84
N SER A 104 -7.83 -1.51 -8.17
CA SER A 104 -7.24 -2.41 -7.18
C SER A 104 -5.94 -1.84 -6.62
N LEU A 105 -5.85 -1.76 -5.29
CA LEU A 105 -4.62 -1.44 -4.59
C LEU A 105 -3.81 -2.70 -4.28
N ARG A 106 -4.42 -3.89 -4.36
CA ARG A 106 -3.76 -5.17 -4.01
C ARG A 106 -3.23 -5.95 -5.21
N ASN A 107 -3.81 -5.74 -6.38
CA ASN A 107 -3.54 -6.54 -7.58
C ASN A 107 -2.90 -5.72 -8.70
N VAL A 108 -1.98 -4.80 -8.38
CA VAL A 108 -1.26 -4.04 -9.40
C VAL A 108 -0.28 -4.96 -10.13
N ARG A 109 -0.43 -5.14 -11.44
CA ARG A 109 0.35 -6.10 -12.21
C ARG A 109 1.46 -5.40 -12.98
N VAL A 110 2.66 -5.98 -12.92
CA VAL A 110 3.77 -5.62 -13.82
C VAL A 110 3.89 -6.68 -14.89
N VAL A 111 3.71 -6.27 -16.14
CA VAL A 111 3.78 -7.13 -17.31
C VAL A 111 5.02 -6.78 -18.12
N ARG A 112 5.87 -7.78 -18.39
CA ARG A 112 7.08 -7.65 -19.19
C ARG A 112 7.06 -8.71 -20.28
N ALA A 113 7.27 -8.29 -21.53
CA ALA A 113 7.23 -9.18 -22.69
C ALA A 113 5.96 -10.08 -22.74
N GLY A 114 4.82 -9.53 -22.33
CA GLY A 114 3.52 -10.23 -22.32
C GLY A 114 3.28 -11.16 -21.12
N GLN A 115 4.21 -11.26 -20.17
CA GLN A 115 4.07 -12.09 -18.97
C GLN A 115 3.94 -11.24 -17.71
N VAL A 116 3.05 -11.62 -16.80
CA VAL A 116 2.97 -11.02 -15.46
C VAL A 116 4.19 -11.47 -14.67
N ILE A 117 5.13 -10.55 -14.44
CA ILE A 117 6.36 -10.85 -13.69
C ILE A 117 6.21 -10.57 -12.19
N ALA A 118 5.21 -9.76 -11.82
CA ALA A 118 4.91 -9.45 -10.44
C ALA A 118 3.48 -8.93 -10.26
N VAL A 119 2.97 -9.17 -9.04
CA VAL A 119 1.76 -8.55 -8.50
C VAL A 119 2.19 -7.78 -7.26
N VAL A 120 1.86 -6.49 -7.21
CA VAL A 120 2.24 -5.58 -6.15
C VAL A 120 1.01 -5.27 -5.33
N ASP A 121 1.07 -5.60 -4.04
CA ASP A 121 0.08 -5.19 -3.04
C ASP A 121 0.55 -3.89 -2.37
N LEU A 122 -0.22 -2.82 -2.54
CA LEU A 122 0.06 -1.50 -1.99
C LEU A 122 -0.48 -1.32 -0.57
N TYR A 123 -1.36 -2.20 -0.07
CA TYR A 123 -1.87 -2.09 1.30
C TYR A 123 -0.75 -2.22 2.32
N GLU A 124 0.14 -3.20 2.14
CA GLU A 124 1.31 -3.39 3.01
C GLU A 124 2.10 -2.08 3.11
N PHE A 125 2.43 -1.46 1.98
CA PHE A 125 3.15 -0.20 1.96
C PHE A 125 2.39 0.94 2.66
N LEU A 126 1.08 1.07 2.43
CA LEU A 126 0.28 2.14 3.01
C LEU A 126 0.08 2.00 4.53
N ILE A 127 0.14 0.77 5.05
CA ILE A 127 -0.10 0.47 6.46
C ILE A 127 1.19 0.43 7.26
N THR A 128 2.21 -0.29 6.78
CA THR A 128 3.45 -0.53 7.53
C THR A 128 4.58 0.41 7.13
N GLY A 129 4.44 1.12 6.00
CA GLY A 129 5.51 1.92 5.41
C GLY A 129 6.64 1.07 4.81
N THR A 130 6.53 -0.26 4.81
CA THR A 130 7.50 -1.13 4.17
C THR A 130 7.12 -1.39 2.73
N LEU A 131 8.02 -1.07 1.82
CA LEU A 131 7.90 -1.51 0.43
C LEU A 131 8.19 -3.00 0.43
N GLY A 132 7.15 -3.83 0.22
CA GLY A 132 7.28 -5.26 -0.02
C GLY A 132 8.02 -5.55 -1.34
N ALA A 133 7.44 -6.36 -2.23
CA ALA A 133 8.00 -6.66 -3.55
C ALA A 133 8.14 -5.40 -4.44
N ASN A 134 9.21 -4.64 -4.25
CA ASN A 134 9.50 -3.42 -4.98
C ASN A 134 10.16 -3.74 -6.33
N VAL A 135 9.33 -3.97 -7.35
CA VAL A 135 9.82 -4.38 -8.66
C VAL A 135 10.39 -3.19 -9.41
N ARG A 136 11.69 -3.29 -9.73
CA ARG A 136 12.36 -2.35 -10.63
C ARG A 136 11.81 -2.53 -12.04
N LEU A 137 11.39 -1.41 -12.61
CA LEU A 137 10.84 -1.37 -13.95
C LEU A 137 11.97 -1.40 -15.00
N GLN A 138 11.64 -1.96 -16.15
CA GLN A 138 12.46 -1.99 -17.35
C GLN A 138 11.76 -1.26 -18.49
N ASP A 139 12.54 -0.91 -19.50
CA ASP A 139 12.01 -0.30 -20.72
C ASP A 139 11.01 -1.24 -21.39
N GLY A 140 9.83 -0.70 -21.73
CA GLY A 140 8.73 -1.45 -22.32
C GLY A 140 7.82 -2.17 -21.32
N ASP A 141 8.07 -2.10 -20.00
CA ASP A 141 7.16 -2.68 -19.01
C ASP A 141 5.78 -2.01 -19.06
N VAL A 142 4.74 -2.80 -18.77
CA VAL A 142 3.36 -2.35 -18.64
C VAL A 142 2.90 -2.55 -17.20
N ILE A 143 2.50 -1.46 -16.57
CA ILE A 143 1.84 -1.45 -15.27
C ILE A 143 0.33 -1.45 -15.55
N SER A 144 -0.34 -2.50 -15.11
CA SER A 144 -1.78 -2.69 -15.31
C SER A 144 -2.48 -2.69 -13.96
N VAL A 145 -3.38 -1.73 -13.76
CA VAL A 145 -4.21 -1.62 -12.56
C VAL A 145 -5.63 -2.11 -12.90
N PRO A 146 -6.02 -3.33 -12.47
CA PRO A 146 -7.37 -3.82 -12.72
C PRO A 146 -8.39 -3.10 -11.85
N VAL A 147 -9.68 -3.35 -12.14
CA VAL A 147 -10.78 -2.99 -11.24
C VAL A 147 -10.56 -3.66 -9.88
N VAL A 148 -10.94 -2.94 -8.82
CA VAL A 148 -10.92 -3.44 -7.44
C VAL A 148 -11.65 -4.77 -7.33
N GLY A 149 -11.06 -5.70 -6.57
CA GLY A 149 -11.64 -7.00 -6.28
C GLY A 149 -12.75 -6.95 -5.22
N PRO A 150 -13.04 -8.07 -4.56
CA PRO A 150 -13.99 -8.14 -3.45
C PRO A 150 -13.72 -7.06 -2.39
N GLN A 151 -14.76 -6.44 -1.85
CA GLN A 151 -14.61 -5.40 -0.82
C GLN A 151 -15.49 -5.67 0.40
N ALA A 152 -14.99 -5.27 1.57
CA ALA A 152 -15.81 -5.12 2.77
C ALA A 152 -15.78 -3.67 3.26
N GLY A 153 -16.93 -3.20 3.75
CA GLY A 153 -17.08 -1.91 4.39
C GLY A 153 -16.96 -1.99 5.90
N VAL A 154 -16.45 -0.93 6.51
CA VAL A 154 -16.47 -0.74 7.96
C VAL A 154 -16.86 0.70 8.30
N ALA A 155 -17.78 0.87 9.25
CA ALA A 155 -18.27 2.17 9.70
C ALA A 155 -18.52 2.21 11.21
N GLY A 156 -18.78 3.41 11.73
CA GLY A 156 -18.96 3.68 13.15
C GLY A 156 -17.63 3.93 13.86
N GLU A 157 -17.46 3.35 15.05
CA GLU A 157 -16.38 3.63 15.99
C GLU A 157 -15.05 2.92 15.65
N VAL A 158 -14.55 3.19 14.44
CA VAL A 158 -13.20 2.85 13.96
C VAL A 158 -12.45 4.11 13.54
N ARG A 159 -11.11 4.08 13.54
CA ARG A 159 -10.32 5.28 13.23
C ARG A 159 -10.45 5.76 11.79
N ARG A 160 -10.65 4.84 10.85
CA ARG A 160 -10.79 5.10 9.41
C ARG A 160 -11.97 4.30 8.86
N PRO A 161 -13.21 4.84 8.91
CA PRO A 161 -14.34 4.26 8.21
C PRO A 161 -14.12 4.26 6.70
N GLY A 162 -14.57 3.22 5.98
CA GLY A 162 -14.41 3.13 4.53
C GLY A 162 -14.66 1.75 3.95
N LEU A 163 -14.44 1.64 2.64
CA LEU A 163 -14.42 0.37 1.90
C LEU A 163 -12.97 -0.10 1.74
N TYR A 164 -12.75 -1.40 1.92
CA TYR A 164 -11.44 -2.02 1.85
C TYR A 164 -11.48 -3.22 0.90
N GLU A 165 -10.52 -3.27 -0.03
CA GLU A 165 -10.32 -4.44 -0.89
C GLU A 165 -9.81 -5.62 -0.07
N LEU A 166 -10.43 -6.78 -0.24
CA LEU A 166 -10.14 -8.01 0.46
C LEU A 166 -9.18 -8.89 -0.34
N ALA A 167 -8.17 -9.44 0.33
CA ALA A 167 -7.46 -10.62 -0.15
C ALA A 167 -8.17 -11.92 0.27
N GLN A 168 -7.76 -13.03 -0.33
CA GLN A 168 -8.35 -14.34 -0.06
C GLN A 168 -8.11 -14.74 1.41
N GLY A 169 -9.19 -15.01 2.14
CA GLY A 169 -9.14 -15.51 3.51
C GLY A 169 -9.08 -14.44 4.59
N GLU A 170 -9.19 -13.15 4.23
CA GLU A 170 -9.19 -12.06 5.20
C GLU A 170 -10.43 -12.07 6.11
N THR A 171 -10.23 -11.51 7.28
CA THR A 171 -11.11 -11.63 8.43
C THR A 171 -11.49 -10.26 8.99
N LEU A 172 -12.44 -10.26 9.94
CA LEU A 172 -12.79 -9.08 10.70
C LEU A 172 -11.56 -8.44 11.38
N ALA A 173 -10.59 -9.24 11.84
CA ALA A 173 -9.37 -8.70 12.44
C ALA A 173 -8.59 -7.83 11.44
N ASP A 174 -8.41 -8.33 10.22
CA ASP A 174 -7.70 -7.64 9.14
C ASP A 174 -8.41 -6.34 8.76
N LEU A 175 -9.73 -6.38 8.58
CA LEU A 175 -10.53 -5.20 8.26
C LEU A 175 -10.43 -4.12 9.34
N ILE A 176 -10.50 -4.51 10.62
CA ILE A 176 -10.35 -3.58 11.74
C ILE A 176 -8.91 -3.01 11.78
N GLU A 177 -7.89 -3.80 11.47
CA GLU A 177 -6.51 -3.31 11.34
C GLU A 177 -6.38 -2.28 10.21
N TYR A 178 -6.96 -2.55 9.03
CA TYR A 178 -6.96 -1.61 7.91
C TYR A 178 -7.68 -0.31 8.25
N ALA A 179 -8.77 -0.41 9.01
CA ALA A 179 -9.49 0.73 9.59
C ALA A 179 -8.69 1.49 10.67
N GLY A 180 -7.47 1.03 11.00
CA GLY A 180 -6.61 1.62 12.02
C GLY A 180 -7.04 1.29 13.45
N GLY A 181 -7.82 0.24 13.65
CA GLY A 181 -8.35 -0.20 14.94
C GLY A 181 -9.59 0.56 15.40
N PHE A 182 -10.13 0.10 16.53
CA PHE A 182 -11.27 0.73 17.22
C PHE A 182 -10.91 2.11 17.78
N THR A 183 -11.89 3.03 17.84
CA THR A 183 -11.77 4.28 18.60
C THR A 183 -11.86 4.01 20.11
N ALA A 184 -11.70 5.05 20.95
CA ALA A 184 -11.87 4.91 22.40
C ALA A 184 -13.35 4.69 22.80
N GLN A 185 -14.29 5.11 21.97
CA GLN A 185 -15.73 5.08 22.23
C GLN A 185 -16.39 3.77 21.78
N ALA A 186 -15.72 3.00 20.92
CA ALA A 186 -16.19 1.70 20.45
C ALA A 186 -16.59 0.76 21.60
N ASP A 187 -17.82 0.25 21.52
CA ASP A 187 -18.28 -0.87 22.33
C ASP A 187 -18.13 -2.17 21.54
N VAL A 188 -17.01 -2.86 21.78
CA VAL A 188 -16.65 -4.11 21.07
C VAL A 188 -17.59 -5.28 21.35
N ARG A 189 -18.54 -5.14 22.28
CA ARG A 189 -19.61 -6.11 22.52
C ARG A 189 -20.76 -5.97 21.52
N PHE A 190 -20.81 -4.86 20.79
CA PHE A 190 -21.85 -4.52 19.83
C PHE A 190 -21.22 -4.16 18.49
N ILE A 191 -20.83 -5.21 17.77
CA ILE A 191 -20.41 -5.13 16.37
C ILE A 191 -21.47 -5.84 15.55
N ARG A 192 -21.97 -5.22 14.48
CA ARG A 192 -22.92 -5.85 13.57
C ARG A 192 -22.27 -6.09 12.23
N LEU A 193 -22.35 -7.34 11.76
CA LEU A 193 -22.01 -7.72 10.40
C LEU A 193 -23.31 -7.82 9.60
N GLU A 194 -23.43 -7.00 8.57
CA GLU A 194 -24.44 -7.15 7.52
C GLU A 194 -23.80 -7.85 6.33
N ARG A 195 -24.42 -8.94 5.88
CA ARG A 195 -23.95 -9.70 4.72
C ARG A 195 -25.09 -9.94 3.75
N ILE A 196 -24.85 -9.67 2.48
CA ILE A 196 -25.77 -9.96 1.39
C ILE A 196 -25.27 -11.22 0.69
N SER A 197 -26.01 -12.32 0.76
CA SER A 197 -25.68 -13.53 0.02
C SER A 197 -25.96 -13.37 -1.48
N GLU A 198 -25.41 -14.26 -2.31
CA GLU A 198 -25.57 -14.22 -3.77
C GLU A 198 -27.05 -14.25 -4.23
N ASP A 199 -27.95 -14.81 -3.43
CA ASP A 199 -29.40 -14.84 -3.67
C ASP A 199 -30.12 -13.53 -3.25
N GLY A 200 -29.36 -12.52 -2.81
CA GLY A 200 -29.85 -11.22 -2.37
C GLY A 200 -30.39 -11.19 -0.95
N GLN A 201 -30.33 -12.30 -0.20
CA GLN A 201 -30.78 -12.29 1.20
C GLN A 201 -29.81 -11.53 2.08
N ARG A 202 -30.36 -10.63 2.89
CA ARG A 202 -29.61 -9.88 3.90
C ARG A 202 -29.61 -10.65 5.21
N THR A 203 -28.42 -10.97 5.70
CA THR A 203 -28.21 -11.55 7.03
C THR A 203 -27.57 -10.51 7.94
N LEU A 204 -28.09 -10.41 9.15
CA LEU A 204 -27.53 -9.57 10.21
C LEU A 204 -26.99 -10.49 11.29
N ARG A 205 -25.73 -10.31 11.64
CA ARG A 205 -25.06 -11.06 12.69
C ARG A 205 -24.46 -10.09 13.70
N ASP A 206 -24.95 -10.14 14.92
CA ASP A 206 -24.34 -9.43 16.03
C ASP A 206 -23.14 -10.24 16.56
N ILE A 207 -22.04 -9.53 16.81
CA ILE A 207 -20.74 -10.02 17.20
C ILE A 207 -20.37 -9.31 18.49
N ALA A 208 -20.17 -10.10 19.55
CA ALA A 208 -19.71 -9.62 20.84
C ALA A 208 -18.30 -10.13 21.09
N LEU A 209 -17.33 -9.20 21.20
CA LEU A 209 -15.96 -9.53 21.57
C LEU A 209 -15.81 -9.50 23.10
N PRO A 210 -15.06 -10.44 23.70
CA PRO A 210 -14.73 -10.42 25.13
C PRO A 210 -13.99 -9.15 25.56
N ASP A 211 -13.06 -8.70 24.73
CA ASP A 211 -12.29 -7.48 24.88
C ASP A 211 -11.79 -6.97 23.51
N ARG A 212 -11.09 -5.84 23.51
CA ARG A 212 -10.62 -5.15 22.30
C ARG A 212 -9.55 -5.92 21.53
N ASP A 213 -8.84 -6.82 22.18
CA ASP A 213 -7.69 -7.56 21.64
C ASP A 213 -8.07 -8.99 21.23
N ALA A 214 -9.32 -9.42 21.47
CA ALA A 214 -9.81 -10.76 21.15
C ALA A 214 -9.66 -11.13 19.66
N LEU A 215 -9.78 -10.15 18.76
CA LEU A 215 -9.53 -10.34 17.32
C LEU A 215 -8.04 -10.63 17.06
N THR A 216 -7.15 -9.81 17.60
CA THR A 216 -5.70 -9.95 17.45
C THR A 216 -5.17 -11.25 18.06
N ARG A 217 -5.78 -11.73 19.15
CA ARG A 217 -5.46 -13.03 19.76
C ARG A 217 -6.07 -14.23 19.04
N GLY A 218 -6.93 -14.02 18.05
CA GLY A 218 -7.59 -15.09 17.30
C GLY A 218 -8.67 -15.85 18.09
N GLU A 219 -9.19 -15.27 19.18
CA GLU A 219 -10.30 -15.87 19.95
C GLU A 219 -11.63 -15.80 19.19
N VAL A 220 -11.78 -14.77 18.36
CA VAL A 220 -12.93 -14.59 17.46
C VAL A 220 -12.41 -14.41 16.04
N THR A 221 -12.70 -15.38 15.18
CA THR A 221 -12.32 -15.34 13.76
C THR A 221 -13.57 -15.35 12.90
N ILE A 222 -13.72 -14.31 12.08
CA ILE A 222 -14.86 -14.15 11.17
C ILE A 222 -14.30 -13.86 9.80
N ALA A 223 -14.42 -14.83 8.88
CA ALA A 223 -14.04 -14.65 7.49
C ALA A 223 -15.00 -13.66 6.81
N LEU A 224 -14.43 -12.69 6.11
CA LEU A 224 -15.19 -11.69 5.36
C LEU A 224 -15.48 -12.18 3.95
N GLN A 225 -16.54 -11.62 3.38
CA GLN A 225 -17.01 -11.88 2.04
C GLN A 225 -17.21 -10.55 1.30
N ASP A 226 -17.29 -10.63 -0.02
CA ASP A 226 -17.61 -9.48 -0.84
C ASP A 226 -18.96 -8.86 -0.42
N GLY A 227 -18.99 -7.54 -0.32
CA GLY A 227 -20.18 -6.78 0.07
C GLY A 227 -20.51 -6.81 1.57
N ASP A 228 -19.68 -7.43 2.42
CA ASP A 228 -19.86 -7.36 3.86
C ASP A 228 -19.78 -5.91 4.37
N LEU A 229 -20.66 -5.54 5.30
CA LEU A 229 -20.62 -4.26 6.01
C LEU A 229 -20.53 -4.50 7.51
N VAL A 230 -19.46 -4.02 8.13
CA VAL A 230 -19.22 -4.08 9.57
C VAL A 230 -19.54 -2.74 10.19
N LEU A 231 -20.49 -2.73 11.13
CA LEU A 231 -20.87 -1.56 11.91
C LEU A 231 -20.37 -1.73 13.34
N VAL A 232 -19.50 -0.83 13.78
CA VAL A 232 -19.00 -0.78 15.16
C VAL A 232 -19.73 0.33 15.89
N TYR A 233 -20.55 -0.02 16.88
CA TYR A 233 -21.30 0.95 17.66
C TYR A 233 -20.47 1.51 18.81
N GLY A 234 -20.71 2.77 19.17
CA GLY A 234 -20.23 3.37 20.40
C GLY A 234 -21.12 3.05 21.59
N ALA A 235 -20.58 3.23 22.80
CA ALA A 235 -21.37 3.08 24.04
C ALA A 235 -22.61 3.99 24.06
N ASP A 236 -22.52 5.16 23.41
CA ASP A 236 -23.62 6.14 23.35
C ASP A 236 -24.67 5.79 22.29
N ASP A 237 -24.30 5.11 21.21
CA ASP A 237 -25.25 4.67 20.16
C ASP A 237 -26.26 3.67 20.73
N LEU A 238 -25.83 2.86 21.70
CA LEU A 238 -26.64 1.86 22.38
C LEU A 238 -27.63 2.48 23.37
N MET A 239 -27.41 3.72 23.81
CA MET A 239 -28.39 4.47 24.62
C MET A 239 -29.64 4.87 23.81
N HIS A 240 -29.59 4.76 22.48
CA HIS A 240 -30.71 5.00 21.58
C HIS A 240 -31.37 3.71 21.06
N ILE A 241 -30.88 2.53 21.44
CA ILE A 241 -31.65 1.29 21.26
C ILE A 241 -32.82 1.38 22.23
N PRO A 242 -34.08 1.45 21.75
CA PRO A 242 -35.21 1.50 22.65
C PRO A 242 -35.20 0.24 23.51
N GLN A 243 -35.37 0.39 24.82
CA GLN A 243 -35.40 -0.72 25.77
C GLN A 243 -36.73 -0.74 26.50
N VAL A 244 -37.17 -1.94 26.85
CA VAL A 244 -38.29 -2.17 27.75
C VAL A 244 -37.73 -2.58 29.10
N ARG A 245 -38.16 -1.91 30.17
CA ARG A 245 -37.77 -2.27 31.54
C ARG A 245 -38.88 -3.09 32.18
N ILE A 246 -38.60 -4.36 32.44
CA ILE A 246 -39.51 -5.29 33.11
C ILE A 246 -39.23 -5.22 34.62
N ALA A 247 -40.23 -4.79 35.38
CA ALA A 247 -40.16 -4.68 36.84
C ALA A 247 -41.38 -5.33 37.49
N GLY A 248 -41.22 -5.79 38.75
CA GLY A 248 -42.26 -6.46 39.52
C GLY A 248 -41.95 -7.93 39.78
N LEU A 249 -42.98 -8.70 40.18
CA LEU A 249 -42.85 -10.11 40.53
C LEU A 249 -42.87 -11.00 39.27
N VAL A 250 -41.82 -10.89 38.46
CA VAL A 250 -41.64 -11.66 37.22
C VAL A 250 -40.44 -12.59 37.33
N ARG A 251 -40.39 -13.61 36.46
CA ARG A 251 -39.30 -14.59 36.47
C ARG A 251 -37.93 -13.97 36.12
N ASN A 252 -37.90 -13.01 35.19
CA ASN A 252 -36.67 -12.35 34.72
C ASN A 252 -36.86 -10.83 34.69
N PRO A 253 -36.71 -10.11 35.82
CA PRO A 253 -36.72 -8.65 35.83
C PRO A 253 -35.45 -8.10 35.18
N GLY A 254 -35.54 -6.94 34.54
CA GLY A 254 -34.38 -6.32 33.88
C GLY A 254 -34.76 -5.45 32.68
N ALA A 255 -33.74 -4.90 32.02
CA ALA A 255 -33.91 -4.24 30.73
C ALA A 255 -33.77 -5.27 29.61
N SER A 256 -34.62 -5.15 28.59
CA SER A 256 -34.59 -5.95 27.37
C SER A 256 -34.72 -5.03 26.15
N GLU A 257 -34.13 -5.41 25.02
CA GLU A 257 -34.18 -4.64 23.78
C GLU A 257 -35.60 -4.61 23.20
N LEU A 258 -36.10 -3.42 22.82
CA LEU A 258 -37.40 -3.25 22.17
C LEU A 258 -37.24 -3.41 20.66
N THR A 259 -37.82 -4.48 20.11
CA THR A 259 -37.85 -4.71 18.66
C THR A 259 -39.19 -4.29 18.05
N LYS A 260 -39.18 -3.93 16.76
CA LYS A 260 -40.39 -3.52 16.04
C LYS A 260 -41.35 -4.72 15.90
N GLY A 261 -42.52 -4.65 16.53
CA GLY A 261 -43.53 -5.71 16.53
C GLY A 261 -43.61 -6.53 17.81
N MET A 262 -42.71 -6.27 18.78
CA MET A 262 -42.75 -6.86 20.11
C MET A 262 -44.08 -6.58 20.81
N ARG A 263 -44.68 -7.62 21.38
CA ARG A 263 -45.90 -7.54 22.17
C ARG A 263 -45.57 -7.62 23.65
N PHE A 264 -46.51 -7.20 24.49
CA PHE A 264 -46.37 -7.33 25.94
C PHE A 264 -46.24 -8.79 26.42
N SER A 265 -46.65 -9.75 25.61
CA SER A 265 -46.56 -11.19 25.90
C SER A 265 -45.19 -11.80 25.64
N ASP A 266 -44.32 -11.08 24.92
CA ASP A 266 -42.98 -11.53 24.50
C ASP A 266 -41.94 -11.19 25.57
#